data_AF-A0AAP8KBP2-F1
#
_entry.id   AF-A0AAP8KBP2-F1
#
_cell.length_a   1.000
_cell.length_b   1.000
_cell.length_c   1.000
_cell.angle_alpha   90.00
_cell.angle_beta   90.00
_cell.angle_gamma   90.00
#
_symmetry.space_group_name_H-M   'P 1'
#
loop_
_entity.id
_entity.type
_entity.pdbx_description
1 polymer ?
#
loop_
_entity_poly.entity_id
_entity_poly.type
_entity_poly.pdbx_seq_one_letter_code
_entity_poly.pdbx_strand_id
1 'polypeptide(L)'
;MTQTLEEMRYQLEDWLAQGFTSPEDRANYQTLKEQYEDETFDYSFSKREITGQLELIITSRENDFPNLDEVTKAEYLDLVAQLDDLDKGQADYYRKQLA
;
A
#
# COMPACT_ATOMS: atom_id res chain seq x y z
N MET A 1 -12.88 -5.09 -26.03
CA MET A 1 -11.46 -4.73 -26.22
C MET A 1 -10.82 -4.86 -24.86
N THR A 2 -9.77 -5.66 -24.72
CA THR A 2 -8.98 -5.71 -23.47
C THR A 2 -8.28 -4.37 -23.31
N GLN A 3 -8.39 -3.74 -22.14
CA GLN A 3 -7.57 -2.58 -21.79
C GLN A 3 -6.10 -2.97 -21.96
N THR A 4 -5.29 -2.08 -22.52
CA THR A 4 -3.85 -2.27 -22.59
C THR A 4 -3.22 -2.11 -21.21
N LEU A 5 -2.06 -2.72 -20.96
CA LEU A 5 -1.32 -2.59 -19.69
C LEU A 5 -1.04 -1.12 -19.34
N GLU A 6 -0.75 -0.30 -20.35
CA GLU A 6 -0.52 1.14 -20.18
C GLU A 6 -1.80 1.85 -19.70
N GLU A 7 -2.94 1.57 -20.32
CA GLU A 7 -4.23 2.14 -19.88
C GLU A 7 -4.59 1.74 -18.45
N MET A 8 -4.33 0.49 -18.07
CA MET A 8 -4.54 0.03 -16.68
C MET A 8 -3.64 0.81 -15.71
N ARG A 9 -2.35 0.93 -16.02
CA ARG A 9 -1.40 1.70 -15.19
C ARG A 9 -1.82 3.16 -15.04
N TYR A 10 -2.22 3.82 -16.14
CA TYR A 10 -2.67 5.21 -16.10
C TYR A 10 -3.92 5.38 -15.25
N GLN A 11 -4.89 4.46 -15.35
CA GLN A 11 -6.12 4.53 -14.56
C GLN A 11 -5.86 4.27 -13.07
N LEU A 12 -4.94 3.36 -12.73
CA LEU A 12 -4.51 3.15 -11.34
C LEU A 12 -3.85 4.39 -10.74
N GLU A 13 -2.95 5.03 -11.47
CA GLU A 13 -2.30 6.27 -11.03
C GLU A 13 -3.31 7.43 -10.89
N ASP A 14 -4.27 7.53 -11.81
CA ASP A 14 -5.34 8.53 -11.76
C ASP A 14 -6.21 8.37 -10.51
N TRP A 15 -6.66 7.14 -10.22
CA TRP A 15 -7.44 6.86 -9.02
C TRP A 15 -6.67 7.14 -7.72
N LEU A 16 -5.37 6.83 -7.66
CA LEU A 16 -4.55 7.19 -6.51
C LEU A 16 -4.39 8.72 -6.36
N ALA A 17 -4.31 9.46 -7.47
CA ALA A 17 -4.16 10.91 -7.44
C ALA A 17 -5.45 11.65 -7.06
N GLN A 18 -6.60 11.16 -7.55
CA GLN A 18 -7.92 11.72 -7.24
C GLN A 18 -8.38 11.34 -5.82
N GLY A 19 -7.92 10.20 -5.32
CA GLY A 19 -8.42 9.59 -4.09
C GLY A 19 -9.77 8.92 -4.31
N PHE A 20 -10.15 8.05 -3.37
CA PHE A 20 -11.41 7.30 -3.46
C PHE A 20 -12.55 8.11 -2.87
N THR A 21 -13.56 8.43 -3.69
CA THR A 21 -14.76 9.15 -3.22
C THR A 21 -15.85 8.21 -2.70
N SER A 22 -15.86 6.96 -3.19
CA SER A 22 -16.82 5.93 -2.83
C SER A 22 -16.15 4.57 -2.59
N PRO A 23 -16.76 3.68 -1.78
CA PRO A 23 -16.27 2.32 -1.60
C PRO A 23 -16.23 1.52 -2.92
N GLU A 24 -17.12 1.84 -3.87
CA GLU A 24 -17.11 1.26 -5.22
C GLU A 24 -15.86 1.65 -6.00
N ASP A 25 -15.41 2.92 -5.93
CA ASP A 25 -14.15 3.35 -6.58
C ASP A 25 -12.96 2.56 -6.03
N ARG A 26 -12.92 2.38 -4.70
CA ARG A 26 -11.86 1.60 -4.04
C ARG A 26 -11.91 0.14 -4.48
N ALA A 27 -13.09 -0.47 -4.56
CA ALA A 27 -13.24 -1.86 -5.00
C ALA A 27 -12.81 -2.03 -6.47
N ASN A 28 -13.20 -1.10 -7.34
CA ASN A 28 -12.80 -1.07 -8.74
C ASN A 28 -11.29 -0.91 -8.88
N TYR A 29 -10.67 -0.04 -8.09
CA TYR A 29 -9.22 0.12 -8.02
C TYR A 29 -8.51 -1.16 -7.60
N GLN A 30 -8.95 -1.81 -6.53
CA GLN A 30 -8.33 -3.05 -6.08
C GLN A 30 -8.43 -4.15 -7.15
N THR A 31 -9.57 -4.26 -7.83
CA THR A 31 -9.77 -5.23 -8.92
C THR A 31 -8.83 -4.95 -10.10
N LEU A 32 -8.72 -3.69 -10.52
CA LEU A 32 -7.84 -3.31 -11.63
C LEU A 32 -6.36 -3.46 -11.26
N LYS A 33 -6.01 -3.17 -10.01
CA LYS A 33 -4.65 -3.30 -9.49
C LYS A 33 -4.25 -4.76 -9.51
N GLU A 34 -5.07 -5.64 -8.95
CA GLU A 34 -4.83 -7.08 -8.95
C GLU A 34 -4.64 -7.61 -10.37
N GLN A 35 -5.49 -7.19 -11.32
CA GLN A 35 -5.34 -7.54 -12.72
C GLN A 35 -4.00 -7.08 -13.30
N TYR A 36 -3.63 -5.80 -13.11
CA TYR A 36 -2.37 -5.26 -13.61
C TYR A 36 -1.16 -5.97 -13.00
N GLU A 37 -1.17 -6.19 -11.69
CA GLU A 37 -0.07 -6.82 -10.96
C GLU A 37 0.07 -8.31 -11.31
N ASP A 38 -1.03 -9.03 -11.57
CA ASP A 38 -1.00 -10.43 -12.05
C ASP A 38 -0.45 -10.53 -13.49
N GLU A 39 -0.86 -9.60 -14.37
CA GLU A 39 -0.40 -9.59 -15.77
C GLU A 39 1.06 -9.15 -15.93
N THR A 40 1.54 -8.26 -15.07
CA THR A 40 2.87 -7.63 -15.21
C THR A 40 3.90 -8.11 -14.19
N PHE A 41 3.47 -8.71 -13.09
CA PHE A 41 4.29 -8.95 -11.89
C PHE A 41 4.90 -7.66 -11.29
N ASP A 42 4.38 -6.49 -11.65
CA ASP A 42 4.84 -5.19 -11.15
C ASP A 42 4.00 -4.74 -9.94
N TYR A 43 4.41 -5.18 -8.75
CA TYR A 43 3.73 -4.84 -7.48
C TYR A 43 4.03 -3.42 -6.98
N SER A 44 4.29 -2.48 -7.89
CA SER A 44 4.66 -1.10 -7.54
C SER A 44 3.53 -0.37 -6.81
N PHE A 45 2.28 -0.63 -7.20
CA PHE A 45 1.09 -0.08 -6.56
C PHE A 45 0.88 -0.62 -5.15
N SER A 46 0.89 -1.94 -4.97
CA SER A 46 0.76 -2.55 -3.65
C SER A 46 1.87 -2.11 -2.69
N LYS A 47 3.12 -2.01 -3.16
CA LYS A 47 4.22 -1.44 -2.35
C LYS A 47 3.97 0.02 -1.97
N ARG A 48 3.50 0.85 -2.89
CA ARG A 48 3.18 2.27 -2.62
C ARG A 48 2.04 2.42 -1.62
N GLU A 49 1.01 1.58 -1.69
CA GLU A 49 -0.11 1.60 -0.75
C GLU A 49 0.32 1.17 0.66
N ILE A 50 1.12 0.11 0.79
CA ILE A 50 1.61 -0.37 2.08
C ILE A 50 2.55 0.66 2.71
N THR A 51 3.51 1.17 1.94
CA THR A 51 4.44 2.20 2.42
C THR A 51 3.71 3.49 2.82
N GLY A 52 2.70 3.92 2.05
CA GLY A 52 1.86 5.06 2.42
C GLY A 52 1.14 4.87 3.76
N GLN A 53 0.60 3.68 4.02
CA GLN A 53 -0.04 3.36 5.30
C GLN A 53 0.96 3.34 6.45
N LEU A 54 2.14 2.76 6.26
CA LEU A 54 3.21 2.76 7.25
C LEU A 54 3.64 4.20 7.60
N GLU A 55 3.87 5.06 6.59
CA GLU A 55 4.23 6.46 6.81
C GLU A 55 3.11 7.23 7.53
N LEU A 56 1.84 6.96 7.20
CA LEU A 56 0.71 7.56 7.92
C LEU A 56 0.72 7.14 9.39
N ILE A 57 0.92 5.86 9.71
CA ILE A 57 1.01 5.40 11.10
C ILE A 57 2.15 6.12 11.84
N ILE A 58 3.34 6.18 11.23
CA ILE A 58 4.53 6.80 11.84
C ILE A 58 4.36 8.30 12.08
N THR A 59 3.74 9.00 11.13
CA THR A 59 3.67 10.48 11.15
C THR A 59 2.39 11.04 11.78
N SER A 60 1.38 10.20 12.02
CA SER A 60 0.13 10.63 12.63
C SER A 60 0.34 11.04 14.08
N ARG A 61 -0.09 12.26 14.42
CA ARG A 61 0.05 12.85 15.77
C ARG A 61 -0.72 12.08 16.85
N GLU A 62 -1.69 11.27 16.45
CA GLU A 62 -2.48 10.41 17.34
C GLU A 62 -1.68 9.18 17.81
N ASN A 63 -0.64 8.81 17.06
CA ASN A 63 0.21 7.67 17.36
C ASN A 63 1.45 8.12 18.14
N ASP A 64 1.72 7.49 19.28
CA ASP A 64 2.97 7.69 20.04
C ASP A 64 4.10 6.85 19.43
N PHE A 65 4.40 7.01 18.14
CA PHE A 65 5.43 6.20 17.49
C PHE A 65 6.83 6.49 18.09
N PRO A 66 7.65 5.49 18.45
CA PRO A 66 7.49 4.04 18.19
C PRO A 66 6.70 3.24 19.26
N ASN A 67 6.23 3.86 20.34
CA ASN A 67 5.41 3.25 21.40
C ASN A 67 3.91 3.15 21.02
N LEU A 68 3.62 2.64 19.83
CA LEU A 68 2.25 2.36 19.39
C LEU A 68 1.51 1.47 20.40
N ASP A 69 0.20 1.67 20.53
CA ASP A 69 -0.64 0.74 21.28
C ASP A 69 -0.65 -0.65 20.60
N GLU A 70 -1.13 -1.66 21.33
CA GLU A 70 -1.08 -3.05 20.87
C GLU A 70 -1.79 -3.28 19.52
N VAL A 71 -2.92 -2.61 19.28
CA VAL A 71 -3.71 -2.78 18.06
C VAL A 71 -2.95 -2.16 16.89
N THR A 72 -2.57 -0.88 17.00
CA THR A 72 -1.86 -0.20 15.91
C THR A 72 -0.48 -0.78 15.67
N LYS A 73 0.21 -1.28 16.71
CA LYS A 73 1.48 -1.99 16.56
C LYS A 73 1.30 -3.30 15.79
N ALA A 74 0.23 -4.06 16.07
CA ALA A 74 -0.07 -5.28 15.33
C ALA A 74 -0.37 -4.98 13.85
N GLU A 75 -1.17 -3.95 13.57
CA GLU A 75 -1.45 -3.48 12.20
C GLU A 75 -0.17 -3.04 11.47
N TYR A 76 0.69 -2.27 12.15
CA TYR A 76 1.98 -1.87 11.61
C TYR A 76 2.86 -3.07 11.25
N LEU A 77 2.99 -4.04 12.16
CA LEU A 77 3.81 -5.24 11.93
C LEU A 77 3.26 -6.13 10.82
N ASP A 78 1.93 -6.19 10.68
CA ASP A 78 1.27 -6.89 9.58
C ASP A 78 1.59 -6.24 8.22
N LEU A 79 1.47 -4.92 8.13
CA LEU A 79 1.86 -4.16 6.92
C LEU A 79 3.34 -4.37 6.57
N VAL A 80 4.24 -4.37 7.57
CA VAL A 80 5.65 -4.65 7.35
C VAL A 80 5.89 -6.09 6.87
N ALA A 81 5.11 -7.06 7.36
CA ALA A 81 5.20 -8.45 6.90
C ALA A 81 4.71 -8.60 5.46
N GLN A 82 3.61 -7.93 5.08
CA GLN A 82 3.13 -7.86 3.70
C GLN A 82 4.20 -7.22 2.79
N LEU A 83 4.83 -6.13 3.22
CA LEU A 83 5.90 -5.50 2.46
C LEU A 83 7.14 -6.39 2.33
N ASP A 84 7.42 -7.28 3.29
CA ASP A 84 8.58 -8.19 3.22
C ASP A 84 8.50 -9.15 2.03
N ASP A 85 7.28 -9.58 1.69
CA ASP A 85 7.03 -10.45 0.54
C ASP A 85 7.33 -9.71 -0.78
N LEU A 86 7.07 -8.41 -0.83
CA LEU A 86 7.20 -7.57 -2.03
C LEU A 86 8.56 -6.88 -2.15
N ASP A 87 9.13 -6.41 -1.05
CA ASP A 87 10.39 -5.66 -0.95
C ASP A 87 11.00 -5.75 0.46
N LYS A 88 11.85 -6.76 0.65
CA LYS A 88 12.58 -6.98 1.91
C LYS A 88 13.41 -5.78 2.36
N GLY A 89 13.94 -4.99 1.43
CA GLY A 89 14.77 -3.83 1.75
C GLY A 89 13.95 -2.74 2.41
N GLN A 90 12.78 -2.44 1.84
CA GLN A 90 11.85 -1.49 2.46
C GLN A 90 11.27 -2.05 3.77
N ALA A 91 10.88 -3.32 3.82
CA ALA A 91 10.38 -3.93 5.05
C ALA A 91 11.40 -3.85 6.20
N ASP A 92 12.67 -4.14 5.95
CA ASP A 92 13.74 -4.03 6.95
C ASP A 92 13.92 -2.59 7.47
N TYR A 93 13.78 -1.59 6.58
CA TYR A 93 13.78 -0.18 6.99
C TYR A 93 12.67 0.12 8.00
N TYR A 94 11.43 -0.32 7.72
CA TYR A 94 10.31 -0.10 8.63
C TYR A 94 10.44 -0.89 9.94
N ARG A 95 10.94 -2.14 9.91
CA ARG A 95 11.23 -2.89 11.15
C ARG A 95 12.18 -2.13 12.08
N LYS A 96 13.21 -1.48 11.51
CA LYS A 96 14.18 -0.71 12.28
C LYS A 96 13.61 0.56 12.89
N GLN A 97 12.48 1.08 12.39
CA GLN A 97 11.85 2.25 12.99
C GLN A 97 11.17 1.95 14.33
N LEU A 98 10.81 0.69 14.59
CA LEU A 98 10.25 0.25 15.88
C LEU A 98 11.32 -0.03 16.95
N ALA A 99 12.61 0.05 16.62
CA ALA A 99 13.72 -0.30 17.49
C ALA A 99 14.25 0.87 18.33
#